data_AF-A0A660SS47-F1
#
_entry.id   AF-A0A660SS47-F1
#
_cell.length_a   1.000
_cell.length_b   1.000
_cell.length_c   1.000
_cell.angle_alpha   90.00
_cell.angle_beta   90.00
_cell.angle_gamma   90.00
#
_symmetry.space_group_name_H-M   'P 1'
#
loop_
_entity.id
_entity.type
_entity.pdbx_description
1 polymer ?
#
loop_
_entity_poly.entity_id
_entity_poly.type
_entity_poly.pdbx_seq_one_letter_code
_entity_poly.pdbx_strand_id
1 'polypeptide(L)'
;MYKPVDPKVVFPKMEEEILKFWNENHIFEKSIKNRADADEYVFYDGPPFATGLPHFGHLVPGTIKDIIPRYITMKGKRVERRFGWDCHGLPVEYEMEKELGISGKTQIEKFGVAKFNEACRSIVLRYTDEWRRIMTRSGRWVDFDHDYKTMDSDYMESIWWVMKSLWDKKLIYKGHYILPTCPRCSTPLSNHELNLGGYKDVHDPAITVRFKSKSEKNTWFLAWTTTPWTLISNLGLSVGPEIDYVKIADKSNGSFYILAEARLGDYFKSEDDYGIEWTKKGSELDGLKYEPIFPYFADHSEKGAFRVFTGAHVSTEDGTGIVHTAPGFGEEDYAVMKGSGVPVVCPVDDEGQFTKEVPDYAGRFVKDCDKDIIKLLKDNGTLIKRDQILHSYPHCWRCDSPLIYKAV
;
A
#
# COMPACT_ATOMS: atom_id res chain seq x y z
N MET A 1 -13.30 -65.37 -4.37
CA MET A 1 -12.23 -65.44 -5.39
C MET A 1 -11.87 -64.01 -5.77
N TYR A 2 -10.59 -63.63 -5.70
CA TYR A 2 -10.17 -62.25 -6.02
C TYR A 2 -10.13 -62.02 -7.53
N LYS A 3 -10.29 -60.78 -7.97
CA LYS A 3 -10.10 -60.41 -9.38
C LYS A 3 -8.60 -60.44 -9.72
N PRO A 4 -8.17 -61.09 -10.81
CA PRO A 4 -6.78 -61.03 -11.27
C PRO A 4 -6.34 -59.58 -11.53
N VAL A 5 -5.12 -59.23 -11.11
CA VAL A 5 -4.55 -57.88 -11.31
C VAL A 5 -3.81 -57.84 -12.64
N ASP A 6 -4.12 -56.85 -13.48
CA ASP A 6 -3.36 -56.56 -14.70
C ASP A 6 -2.04 -55.87 -14.30
N PRO A 7 -0.85 -56.40 -14.69
CA PRO A 7 0.43 -55.76 -14.40
C PRO A 7 0.61 -54.40 -15.10
N LYS A 8 -0.21 -54.06 -16.11
CA LYS A 8 -0.23 -52.76 -16.78
C LYS A 8 -1.37 -51.89 -16.24
N VAL A 9 -1.26 -51.50 -14.96
CA VAL A 9 -2.26 -50.64 -14.31
C VAL A 9 -2.23 -49.23 -14.90
N VAL A 10 -3.39 -48.75 -15.33
CA VAL A 10 -3.60 -47.36 -15.76
C VAL A 10 -4.23 -46.58 -14.60
N PHE A 11 -3.40 -46.01 -13.73
CA PHE A 11 -3.86 -45.29 -12.53
C PHE A 11 -4.88 -44.18 -12.83
N PRO A 12 -4.73 -43.32 -13.86
CA PRO A 12 -5.72 -42.28 -14.14
C PRO A 12 -7.12 -42.82 -14.40
N LYS A 13 -7.24 -43.95 -15.10
CA LYS A 13 -8.53 -44.60 -15.38
C LYS A 13 -9.09 -45.28 -14.15
N MET A 14 -8.25 -45.93 -13.35
CA MET A 14 -8.66 -46.52 -12.08
C MET A 14 -9.21 -45.45 -11.11
N GLU A 15 -8.58 -44.28 -11.06
CA GLU A 15 -9.08 -43.13 -10.28
C GLU A 15 -10.46 -42.68 -10.76
N GLU A 16 -10.68 -42.55 -12.07
CA GLU A 16 -12.00 -42.19 -12.64
C GLU A 16 -13.09 -43.19 -12.25
N GLU A 17 -12.77 -44.50 -12.28
CA GLU A 17 -13.69 -45.56 -11.86
C GLU A 17 -14.02 -45.46 -10.35
N ILE A 18 -13.03 -45.15 -9.50
CA ILE A 18 -13.21 -44.96 -8.06
C ILE A 18 -14.02 -43.69 -7.77
N LEU A 19 -13.73 -42.57 -8.45
CA LEU A 19 -14.48 -41.32 -8.31
C LEU A 19 -15.95 -41.52 -8.69
N LYS A 20 -16.22 -42.23 -9.79
CA LYS A 20 -17.56 -42.61 -10.19
C LYS A 20 -18.27 -43.43 -9.11
N PHE A 21 -17.61 -44.45 -8.57
CA PHE A 21 -18.14 -45.25 -7.47
C PHE A 21 -18.46 -44.39 -6.23
N TRP A 22 -17.56 -43.49 -5.82
CA TRP A 22 -17.78 -42.61 -4.69
C TRP A 22 -18.98 -41.68 -4.89
N ASN A 23 -19.13 -41.12 -6.08
CA ASN A 23 -20.22 -40.22 -6.44
C ASN A 23 -21.57 -40.93 -6.49
N GLU A 24 -21.68 -42.03 -7.24
CA GLU A 24 -22.94 -42.80 -7.37
C GLU A 24 -23.44 -43.34 -6.01
N ASN A 25 -22.51 -43.60 -5.08
CA ASN A 25 -22.82 -44.13 -3.77
C ASN A 25 -22.87 -43.06 -2.67
N HIS A 26 -22.70 -41.77 -2.98
CA HIS A 26 -22.69 -40.67 -2.00
C HIS A 26 -21.76 -40.95 -0.81
N ILE A 27 -20.54 -41.42 -1.09
CA ILE A 27 -19.62 -41.92 -0.06
C ILE A 27 -19.15 -40.79 0.88
N PHE A 28 -18.94 -39.59 0.35
CA PHE A 28 -18.56 -38.44 1.16
C PHE A 28 -19.67 -38.10 2.17
N GLU A 29 -20.90 -37.96 1.71
CA GLU A 29 -22.07 -37.63 2.52
C GLU A 29 -22.37 -38.73 3.54
N LYS A 30 -22.24 -40.01 3.14
CA LYS A 30 -22.33 -41.15 4.07
C LYS A 30 -21.25 -41.12 5.14
N SER A 31 -20.05 -40.65 4.82
CA SER A 31 -18.96 -40.55 5.80
C SER A 31 -19.30 -39.59 6.96
N ILE A 32 -20.09 -38.55 6.66
CA ILE A 32 -20.61 -37.58 7.63
C ILE A 32 -21.86 -38.13 8.32
N LYS A 33 -22.87 -38.58 7.55
CA LYS A 33 -24.16 -39.07 8.07
C LYS A 33 -24.01 -40.26 9.02
N ASN A 34 -23.08 -41.17 8.75
CA ASN A 34 -22.82 -42.33 9.62
C ASN A 34 -22.16 -41.95 10.96
N ARG A 35 -21.93 -40.65 11.20
CA ARG A 35 -21.33 -40.08 12.41
C ARG A 35 -22.17 -38.92 12.96
N ALA A 36 -23.48 -38.91 12.69
CA ALA A 36 -24.36 -37.82 13.13
C ALA A 36 -24.26 -37.55 14.66
N ASP A 37 -24.13 -38.63 15.45
CA ASP A 37 -24.05 -38.59 16.92
C ASP A 37 -22.62 -38.59 17.48
N ALA A 38 -21.60 -38.51 16.62
CA ALA A 38 -20.21 -38.48 17.05
C ALA A 38 -19.75 -37.05 17.38
N ASP A 39 -18.73 -36.93 18.23
CA ASP A 39 -18.09 -35.64 18.49
C ASP A 39 -17.62 -34.97 17.19
N GLU A 40 -17.89 -33.67 17.10
CA GLU A 40 -17.53 -32.85 15.96
C GLU A 40 -16.06 -32.42 16.01
N TYR A 41 -15.43 -32.35 14.84
CA TYR A 41 -14.19 -31.61 14.60
C TYR A 41 -14.49 -30.52 13.58
N VAL A 42 -14.42 -29.27 14.02
CA VAL A 42 -14.69 -28.09 13.18
C VAL A 42 -13.46 -27.80 12.33
N PHE A 43 -13.68 -27.76 11.01
CA PHE A 43 -12.65 -27.46 10.02
C PHE A 43 -13.05 -26.21 9.24
N TYR A 44 -12.16 -25.21 9.20
CA TYR A 44 -12.34 -24.01 8.40
C TYR A 44 -11.53 -24.10 7.11
N ASP A 45 -12.22 -23.92 5.99
CA ASP A 45 -11.60 -23.88 4.68
C ASP A 45 -11.25 -22.43 4.33
N GLY A 46 -9.96 -22.10 4.21
CA GLY A 46 -9.56 -20.79 3.72
C GLY A 46 -10.09 -20.57 2.30
N PRO A 47 -10.95 -19.56 2.05
CA PRO A 47 -11.63 -19.40 0.77
C PRO A 47 -10.65 -18.87 -0.29
N PRO A 48 -10.44 -19.56 -1.43
CA PRO A 48 -9.70 -18.99 -2.54
C PRO A 48 -10.47 -17.86 -3.22
N PHE A 49 -9.74 -16.95 -3.87
CA PHE A 49 -10.31 -15.99 -4.80
C PHE A 49 -10.87 -16.71 -6.04
N ALA A 50 -12.09 -16.37 -6.43
CA ALA A 50 -12.74 -16.91 -7.63
C ALA A 50 -12.36 -16.13 -8.91
N THR A 51 -11.06 -15.93 -9.16
CA THR A 51 -10.55 -15.05 -10.23
C THR A 51 -9.79 -15.78 -11.33
N GLY A 52 -9.58 -17.10 -11.21
CA GLY A 52 -8.79 -17.86 -12.18
C GLY A 52 -8.87 -19.37 -11.95
N LEU A 53 -8.18 -20.14 -12.79
CA LEU A 53 -8.05 -21.60 -12.62
C LEU A 53 -7.07 -21.96 -11.48
N PRO A 54 -7.25 -23.09 -10.80
CA PRO A 54 -6.36 -23.50 -9.74
C PRO A 54 -4.98 -23.93 -10.28
N HIS A 55 -3.89 -23.37 -9.74
CA HIS A 55 -2.51 -23.85 -9.93
C HIS A 55 -2.02 -24.74 -8.77
N PHE A 56 -0.79 -25.26 -8.85
CA PHE A 56 -0.19 -26.14 -7.84
C PHE A 56 -0.21 -25.59 -6.41
N GLY A 57 -0.13 -24.26 -6.27
CA GLY A 57 -0.24 -23.56 -4.98
C GLY A 57 -1.60 -23.75 -4.30
N HIS A 58 -2.65 -24.10 -5.04
CA HIS A 58 -3.96 -24.47 -4.50
C HIS A 58 -4.07 -25.97 -4.23
N LEU A 59 -3.43 -26.80 -5.05
CA LEU A 59 -3.50 -28.26 -4.94
C LEU A 59 -2.79 -28.77 -3.68
N VAL A 60 -1.61 -28.24 -3.35
CA VAL A 60 -0.86 -28.64 -2.15
C VAL A 60 -1.67 -28.42 -0.85
N PRO A 61 -2.16 -27.19 -0.54
CA PRO A 61 -3.00 -27.00 0.64
C PRO A 61 -4.33 -27.73 0.49
N GLY A 62 -4.90 -27.84 -0.72
CA GLY A 62 -6.12 -28.63 -0.97
C GLY A 62 -5.98 -30.09 -0.55
N THR A 63 -4.84 -30.72 -0.86
CA THR A 63 -4.52 -32.10 -0.46
C THR A 63 -4.37 -32.24 1.05
N ILE A 64 -3.67 -31.31 1.71
CA ILE A 64 -3.55 -31.32 3.18
C ILE A 64 -4.93 -31.17 3.84
N LYS A 65 -5.75 -30.26 3.29
CA LYS A 65 -7.15 -30.02 3.69
C LYS A 65 -8.09 -31.18 3.39
N ASP A 66 -7.64 -32.23 2.71
CA ASP A 66 -8.40 -33.47 2.52
C ASP A 66 -7.86 -34.61 3.41
N ILE A 67 -6.53 -34.76 3.48
CA ILE A 67 -5.86 -35.77 4.31
C ILE A 67 -6.29 -35.65 5.78
N ILE A 68 -6.22 -34.45 6.35
CA ILE A 68 -6.50 -34.25 7.78
C ILE A 68 -7.97 -34.56 8.11
N PRO A 69 -8.98 -33.97 7.43
CA PRO A 69 -10.38 -34.33 7.68
C PRO A 69 -10.68 -35.82 7.49
N ARG A 70 -10.10 -36.49 6.48
CA ARG A 70 -10.24 -37.95 6.30
C ARG A 70 -9.69 -38.72 7.48
N TYR A 71 -8.46 -38.42 7.90
CA TYR A 71 -7.82 -39.06 9.05
C TYR A 71 -8.67 -38.91 10.33
N ILE A 72 -9.17 -37.70 10.60
CA ILE A 72 -10.01 -37.43 11.77
C ILE A 72 -11.37 -38.15 11.67
N THR A 73 -11.95 -38.23 10.47
CA THR A 73 -13.17 -39.02 10.22
C THR A 73 -12.93 -40.51 10.49
N MET A 74 -11.77 -41.05 10.09
CA MET A 74 -11.37 -42.43 10.38
C MET A 74 -11.12 -42.68 11.86
N LYS A 75 -10.76 -41.65 12.64
CA LYS A 75 -10.69 -41.68 14.11
C LYS A 75 -12.05 -41.61 14.80
N GLY A 76 -13.15 -41.56 14.05
CA GLY A 76 -14.52 -41.65 14.56
C GLY A 76 -15.22 -40.31 14.77
N LYS A 77 -14.57 -39.18 14.48
CA LYS A 77 -15.17 -37.85 14.62
C LYS A 77 -16.02 -37.46 13.41
N ARG A 78 -17.05 -36.65 13.61
CA ARG A 78 -17.81 -36.01 12.52
C ARG A 78 -17.03 -34.78 12.03
N VAL A 79 -16.83 -34.68 10.71
CA VAL A 79 -16.08 -33.56 10.10
C VAL A 79 -16.87 -33.02 8.92
N GLU A 80 -17.56 -31.89 9.12
CA GLU A 80 -18.17 -31.15 8.01
C GLU A 80 -17.11 -30.36 7.25
N ARG A 81 -17.28 -30.28 5.93
CA ARG A 81 -16.28 -29.71 5.02
C ARG A 81 -17.02 -28.92 3.95
N ARG A 82 -17.18 -27.62 4.18
CA ARG A 82 -17.84 -26.71 3.23
C ARG A 82 -16.78 -25.91 2.50
N PHE A 83 -16.88 -25.84 1.18
CA PHE A 83 -15.98 -25.00 0.38
C PHE A 83 -16.35 -23.53 0.60
N GLY A 84 -15.35 -22.65 0.59
CA GLY A 84 -15.55 -21.20 0.70
C GLY A 84 -15.08 -20.48 -0.54
N TRP A 85 -15.72 -19.36 -0.88
CA TRP A 85 -15.30 -18.49 -1.98
C TRP A 85 -15.12 -17.05 -1.52
N ASP A 86 -13.97 -16.49 -1.84
CA ASP A 86 -13.76 -15.05 -1.70
C ASP A 86 -14.09 -14.36 -3.03
N CYS A 87 -15.22 -13.65 -3.02
CA CYS A 87 -15.88 -13.11 -4.19
C CYS A 87 -15.81 -11.58 -4.29
N HIS A 88 -15.18 -10.92 -3.32
CA HIS A 88 -15.13 -9.45 -3.25
C HIS A 88 -13.71 -8.91 -3.35
N GLY A 89 -13.64 -7.58 -3.52
CA GLY A 89 -12.41 -6.83 -3.43
C GLY A 89 -11.61 -6.76 -4.73
N LEU A 90 -10.46 -6.11 -4.60
CA LEU A 90 -9.65 -5.69 -5.73
C LEU A 90 -9.15 -6.80 -6.67
N PRO A 91 -8.91 -8.07 -6.24
CA PRO A 91 -8.52 -9.13 -7.18
C PRO A 91 -9.57 -9.40 -8.26
N VAL A 92 -10.86 -9.47 -7.91
CA VAL A 92 -11.92 -9.72 -8.89
C VAL A 92 -12.20 -8.49 -9.75
N GLU A 93 -12.16 -7.30 -9.15
CA GLU A 93 -12.34 -6.04 -9.87
C GLU A 93 -11.23 -5.85 -10.90
N TYR A 94 -9.97 -6.14 -10.56
CA TYR A 94 -8.83 -5.98 -11.47
C TYR A 94 -8.88 -6.94 -12.67
N GLU A 95 -9.27 -8.21 -12.47
CA GLU A 95 -9.45 -9.12 -13.61
C GLU A 95 -10.63 -8.68 -14.48
N MET A 96 -11.70 -8.15 -13.89
CA MET A 96 -12.83 -7.62 -14.66
C MET A 96 -12.49 -6.35 -15.43
N GLU A 97 -11.69 -5.44 -14.84
CA GLU A 97 -11.13 -4.29 -15.53
C GLU A 97 -10.36 -4.70 -16.80
N LYS A 98 -9.50 -5.72 -16.71
CA LYS A 98 -8.77 -6.25 -17.87
C LYS A 98 -9.69 -6.83 -18.93
N GLU A 99 -10.68 -7.64 -18.52
CA GLU A 99 -11.64 -8.29 -19.44
C GLU A 99 -12.50 -7.25 -20.17
N LEU A 100 -12.89 -6.17 -19.49
CA LEU A 100 -13.68 -5.07 -20.04
C LEU A 100 -12.84 -4.00 -20.75
N GLY A 101 -11.51 -4.03 -20.64
CA GLY A 101 -10.63 -3.00 -21.18
C GLY A 101 -10.80 -1.63 -20.53
N ILE A 102 -11.25 -1.59 -19.26
CA ILE A 102 -11.39 -0.36 -18.47
C ILE A 102 -10.34 -0.32 -17.36
N SER A 103 -10.11 0.86 -16.78
CA SER A 103 -9.15 1.03 -15.70
C SER A 103 -9.56 2.18 -14.78
N GLY A 104 -9.57 1.90 -13.49
CA GLY A 104 -9.75 2.89 -12.44
C GLY A 104 -11.20 3.32 -12.23
N LYS A 105 -11.40 3.99 -11.10
CA LYS A 105 -12.70 4.45 -10.62
C LYS A 105 -13.49 5.25 -11.67
N THR A 106 -12.84 6.22 -12.31
CA THR A 106 -13.51 7.11 -13.28
C THR A 106 -14.11 6.34 -14.47
N GLN A 107 -13.43 5.32 -14.97
CA GLN A 107 -13.95 4.51 -16.08
C GLN A 107 -15.03 3.53 -15.63
N ILE A 108 -14.91 2.97 -14.42
CA ILE A 108 -15.96 2.15 -13.81
C ILE A 108 -17.24 2.95 -13.60
N GLU A 109 -17.14 4.19 -13.10
CA GLU A 109 -18.30 5.08 -12.93
C GLU A 109 -18.97 5.41 -14.27
N LYS A 110 -18.17 5.65 -15.32
CA LYS A 110 -18.68 5.86 -16.70
C LYS A 110 -19.33 4.61 -17.29
N PHE A 111 -18.78 3.42 -17.02
CA PHE A 111 -19.38 2.15 -17.42
C PHE A 111 -20.70 1.88 -16.69
N GLY A 112 -20.76 2.29 -15.42
CA GLY A 112 -21.88 2.16 -14.51
C GLY A 112 -21.60 1.11 -13.44
N VAL A 113 -21.55 1.54 -12.17
CA VAL A 113 -21.21 0.70 -11.01
C VAL A 113 -22.04 -0.58 -10.94
N ALA A 114 -23.36 -0.49 -11.16
CA ALA A 114 -24.23 -1.67 -11.13
C ALA A 114 -23.87 -2.70 -12.22
N LYS A 115 -23.53 -2.24 -13.42
CA LYS A 115 -23.11 -3.13 -14.52
C LYS A 115 -21.76 -3.77 -14.23
N PHE A 116 -20.84 -3.00 -13.65
CA PHE A 116 -19.52 -3.50 -13.27
C PHE A 116 -19.64 -4.58 -12.19
N ASN A 117 -20.44 -4.35 -11.15
CA ASN A 117 -20.66 -5.32 -10.08
C ASN A 117 -21.28 -6.63 -10.61
N GLU A 118 -22.21 -6.54 -11.56
CA GLU A 118 -22.78 -7.74 -12.20
C GLU A 118 -21.74 -8.50 -13.05
N ALA A 119 -20.86 -7.77 -13.74
CA ALA A 119 -19.76 -8.37 -14.48
C ALA A 119 -18.80 -9.11 -13.52
N CYS A 120 -18.41 -8.48 -12.40
CA CYS A 120 -17.62 -9.11 -11.32
C CYS A 120 -18.32 -10.34 -10.72
N ARG A 121 -19.64 -10.34 -10.60
CA ARG A 121 -20.40 -11.51 -10.13
C ARG A 121 -20.32 -12.67 -11.12
N SER A 122 -20.39 -12.39 -12.42
CA SER A 122 -20.40 -13.43 -13.46
C SER A 122 -19.09 -14.21 -13.57
N ILE A 123 -17.94 -13.56 -13.37
CA ILE A 123 -16.62 -14.23 -13.39
C ILE A 123 -16.45 -15.21 -12.21
N VAL A 124 -16.98 -14.86 -11.04
CA VAL A 124 -16.96 -15.73 -9.85
C VAL A 124 -17.67 -17.04 -10.16
N LEU A 125 -18.89 -16.97 -10.72
CA LEU A 125 -19.69 -18.15 -11.08
C LEU A 125 -19.03 -19.01 -12.17
N ARG A 126 -18.34 -18.38 -13.13
CA ARG A 126 -17.60 -19.09 -14.18
C ARG A 126 -16.48 -19.98 -13.61
N TYR A 127 -15.73 -19.47 -12.64
CA TYR A 127 -14.60 -20.23 -12.08
C TYR A 127 -15.03 -21.27 -11.04
N THR A 128 -16.15 -21.10 -10.35
CA THR A 128 -16.60 -22.09 -9.35
C THR A 128 -16.80 -23.48 -9.95
N ASP A 129 -17.33 -23.57 -11.17
CA ASP A 129 -17.58 -24.83 -11.86
C ASP A 129 -16.27 -25.54 -12.29
N GLU A 130 -15.33 -24.77 -12.81
CA GLU A 130 -14.00 -25.27 -13.20
C GLU A 130 -13.23 -25.82 -12.01
N TRP A 131 -13.28 -25.11 -10.88
CA TRP A 131 -12.67 -25.57 -9.63
C TRP A 131 -13.33 -26.81 -9.08
N ARG A 132 -14.67 -26.90 -9.10
CA ARG A 132 -15.39 -28.11 -8.68
C ARG A 132 -14.88 -29.31 -9.47
N ARG A 133 -14.75 -29.19 -10.80
CA ARG A 133 -14.24 -30.26 -11.66
C ARG A 133 -12.82 -30.69 -11.26
N ILE A 134 -11.92 -29.74 -11.07
CA ILE A 134 -10.51 -30.01 -10.75
C ILE A 134 -10.34 -30.60 -9.34
N MET A 135 -11.03 -30.05 -8.34
CA MET A 135 -10.99 -30.55 -6.96
C MET A 135 -11.65 -31.93 -6.81
N THR A 136 -12.71 -32.18 -7.57
CA THR A 136 -13.30 -33.54 -7.64
C THR A 136 -12.31 -34.51 -8.26
N ARG A 137 -11.62 -34.11 -9.34
CA ARG A 137 -10.62 -34.97 -10.00
C ARG A 137 -9.41 -35.26 -9.10
N SER A 138 -9.02 -34.34 -8.22
CA SER A 138 -7.96 -34.57 -7.23
C SER A 138 -8.40 -35.47 -6.06
N GLY A 139 -9.69 -35.81 -5.97
CA GLY A 139 -10.23 -36.67 -4.93
C GLY A 139 -10.52 -35.94 -3.61
N ARG A 140 -10.51 -34.60 -3.59
CA ARG A 140 -10.82 -33.83 -2.39
C ARG A 140 -12.31 -33.96 -2.03
N TRP A 141 -12.61 -34.46 -0.83
CA TRP A 141 -13.99 -34.52 -0.32
C TRP A 141 -14.35 -33.22 0.38
N VAL A 142 -15.17 -32.42 -0.29
CA VAL A 142 -15.66 -31.13 0.19
C VAL A 142 -17.02 -30.83 -0.46
N ASP A 143 -17.91 -30.18 0.29
CA ASP A 143 -19.23 -29.78 -0.16
C ASP A 143 -19.14 -28.46 -0.94
N PHE A 144 -19.44 -28.54 -2.23
CA PHE A 144 -19.57 -27.38 -3.13
C PHE A 144 -21.03 -26.96 -3.34
N ASP A 145 -22.01 -27.77 -2.93
CA ASP A 145 -23.43 -27.49 -3.12
C ASP A 145 -23.97 -26.59 -2.01
N HIS A 146 -23.45 -26.76 -0.79
CA HIS A 146 -23.65 -25.87 0.33
C HIS A 146 -22.35 -25.11 0.65
N ASP A 147 -21.69 -24.56 -0.37
CA ASP A 147 -20.55 -23.67 -0.17
C ASP A 147 -20.98 -22.39 0.59
N TYR A 148 -20.03 -21.51 0.87
CA TYR A 148 -20.32 -20.15 1.30
C TYR A 148 -19.57 -19.18 0.39
N LYS A 149 -20.23 -18.10 -0.01
CA LYS A 149 -19.60 -17.05 -0.82
C LYS A 149 -19.67 -15.74 -0.07
N THR A 150 -18.60 -14.96 -0.08
CA THR A 150 -18.58 -13.65 0.60
C THR A 150 -19.57 -12.65 0.00
N MET A 151 -20.10 -12.94 -1.20
CA MET A 151 -21.15 -12.17 -1.89
C MET A 151 -22.59 -12.59 -1.54
N ASP A 152 -22.78 -13.67 -0.78
CA ASP A 152 -24.12 -14.10 -0.35
C ASP A 152 -24.66 -13.14 0.72
N SER A 153 -25.96 -12.85 0.65
CA SER A 153 -26.56 -11.78 1.47
C SER A 153 -26.55 -12.06 2.97
N ASP A 154 -26.70 -13.32 3.37
CA ASP A 154 -26.61 -13.78 4.77
C ASP A 154 -25.17 -13.69 5.32
N TYR A 155 -24.18 -13.96 4.47
CA TYR A 155 -22.77 -13.73 4.80
C TYR A 155 -22.50 -12.24 5.01
N MET A 156 -22.96 -11.39 4.09
CA MET A 156 -22.80 -9.94 4.19
C MET A 156 -23.51 -9.35 5.41
N GLU A 157 -24.70 -9.84 5.75
CA GLU A 157 -25.44 -9.44 6.96
C GLU A 157 -24.67 -9.80 8.24
N SER A 158 -24.03 -10.98 8.26
CA SER A 158 -23.15 -11.37 9.37
C SER A 158 -21.97 -10.41 9.52
N ILE A 159 -21.37 -9.96 8.41
CA ILE A 159 -20.31 -8.94 8.44
C ILE A 159 -20.85 -7.60 8.96
N TRP A 160 -22.07 -7.19 8.56
CA TRP A 160 -22.70 -5.98 9.10
C TRP A 160 -22.91 -6.06 10.62
N TRP A 161 -23.32 -7.22 11.12
CA TRP A 161 -23.43 -7.47 12.55
C TRP A 161 -22.07 -7.36 13.26
N VAL A 162 -20.98 -7.90 12.67
CA VAL A 162 -19.62 -7.75 13.22
C VAL A 162 -19.23 -6.27 13.25
N MET A 163 -19.42 -5.53 12.16
CA MET A 163 -19.09 -4.11 12.08
C MET A 163 -19.88 -3.29 13.10
N LYS A 164 -21.18 -3.56 13.24
CA LYS A 164 -22.01 -2.92 14.28
C LYS A 164 -21.50 -3.26 15.68
N SER A 165 -21.13 -4.51 15.93
CA SER A 165 -20.61 -4.94 17.24
C SER A 165 -19.29 -4.24 17.59
N LEU A 166 -18.40 -4.05 16.61
CA LEU A 166 -17.16 -3.29 16.79
C LEU A 166 -17.44 -1.81 17.01
N TRP A 167 -18.40 -1.24 16.28
CA TRP A 167 -18.87 0.13 16.45
C TRP A 167 -19.43 0.38 17.85
N ASP A 168 -20.33 -0.48 18.33
CA ASP A 168 -20.95 -0.38 19.66
C ASP A 168 -19.88 -0.48 20.78
N LYS A 169 -18.82 -1.25 20.55
CA LYS A 169 -17.64 -1.36 21.43
C LYS A 169 -16.65 -0.20 21.29
N LYS A 170 -16.93 0.80 20.44
CA LYS A 170 -16.04 1.94 20.13
C LYS A 170 -14.68 1.53 19.59
N LEU A 171 -14.62 0.41 18.86
CA LEU A 171 -13.41 -0.09 18.20
C LEU A 171 -13.28 0.39 16.74
N ILE A 172 -14.32 1.06 16.21
CA ILE A 172 -14.31 1.72 14.91
C ILE A 172 -14.32 3.24 15.14
N TYR A 173 -13.45 3.94 14.44
CA TYR A 173 -13.35 5.39 14.48
C TYR A 173 -12.91 5.93 13.12
N LYS A 174 -13.16 7.22 12.88
CA LYS A 174 -12.65 7.96 11.72
C LYS A 174 -11.44 8.77 12.16
N GLY A 175 -10.35 8.65 11.42
CA GLY A 175 -9.13 9.44 11.65
C GLY A 175 -8.54 9.89 10.31
N HIS A 176 -7.61 10.83 10.40
CA HIS A 176 -6.80 11.25 9.26
C HIS A 176 -5.49 10.49 9.30
N TYR A 177 -5.21 9.77 8.23
CA TYR A 177 -4.04 8.92 8.12
C TYR A 177 -3.32 9.20 6.82
N ILE A 178 -2.00 9.09 6.85
CA ILE A 178 -1.20 9.04 5.63
C ILE A 178 -1.07 7.58 5.26
N LEU A 179 -1.79 7.16 4.21
CA LEU A 179 -1.81 5.77 3.78
C LEU A 179 -1.18 5.61 2.40
N PRO A 180 -0.51 4.48 2.15
CA PRO A 180 -0.06 4.12 0.81
C PRO A 180 -1.29 3.97 -0.08
N THR A 181 -1.35 4.75 -1.15
CA THR A 181 -2.49 4.81 -2.06
C THR A 181 -2.05 4.41 -3.45
N CYS A 182 -2.80 3.50 -4.08
CA CYS A 182 -2.56 3.15 -5.46
C CYS A 182 -3.26 4.16 -6.37
N PRO A 183 -2.52 4.97 -7.15
CA PRO A 183 -3.12 5.96 -8.04
C PRO A 183 -3.97 5.30 -9.13
N ARG A 184 -3.55 4.12 -9.63
CA ARG A 184 -4.30 3.37 -10.65
C ARG A 184 -5.62 2.80 -10.11
N CYS A 185 -5.60 2.20 -8.92
CA CYS A 185 -6.79 1.58 -8.31
C CYS A 185 -7.64 2.58 -7.53
N SER A 186 -7.16 3.82 -7.37
CA SER A 186 -7.83 4.92 -6.66
C SER A 186 -8.26 4.58 -5.23
N THR A 187 -7.40 3.87 -4.50
CA THR A 187 -7.74 3.35 -3.17
C THR A 187 -6.51 3.19 -2.27
N PRO A 188 -6.64 3.46 -0.95
CA PRO A 188 -5.59 3.17 0.03
C PRO A 188 -5.39 1.66 0.21
N LEU A 189 -4.16 1.27 0.53
CA LEU A 189 -3.75 -0.10 0.83
C LEU A 189 -3.44 -0.21 2.32
N SER A 190 -3.65 -1.42 2.86
CA SER A 190 -3.23 -1.76 4.21
C SER A 190 -1.72 -2.07 4.30
N ASN A 191 -1.15 -1.96 5.50
CA ASN A 191 0.24 -2.37 5.76
C ASN A 191 0.48 -3.86 5.44
N HIS A 192 -0.53 -4.72 5.63
CA HIS A 192 -0.43 -6.13 5.26
C HIS A 192 -0.28 -6.30 3.75
N GLU A 193 -1.07 -5.57 2.95
CA GLU A 193 -0.97 -5.61 1.48
C GLU A 193 0.37 -5.10 0.95
N LEU A 194 1.01 -4.14 1.62
CA LEU A 194 2.39 -3.72 1.28
C LEU A 194 3.40 -4.85 1.50
N ASN A 195 3.25 -5.58 2.61
CA ASN A 195 4.16 -6.66 3.02
C ASN A 195 4.02 -7.93 2.18
N LEU A 196 2.99 -8.05 1.33
CA LEU A 196 2.79 -9.20 0.43
C LEU A 196 3.74 -9.23 -0.78
N GLY A 197 4.64 -8.26 -0.93
CA GLY A 197 5.69 -8.28 -1.96
C GLY A 197 5.68 -7.10 -2.93
N GLY A 198 5.27 -5.91 -2.48
CA GLY A 198 5.18 -4.72 -3.32
C GLY A 198 6.49 -3.93 -3.50
N TYR A 199 7.57 -4.25 -2.78
CA TYR A 199 8.79 -3.44 -2.83
C TYR A 199 9.65 -3.78 -4.05
N LYS A 200 10.07 -2.75 -4.78
CA LYS A 200 10.97 -2.85 -5.93
C LYS A 200 12.07 -1.82 -5.81
N ASP A 201 13.27 -2.18 -6.21
CA ASP A 201 14.36 -1.23 -6.28
C ASP A 201 14.14 -0.29 -7.46
N VAL A 202 14.15 1.01 -7.19
CA VAL A 202 13.95 2.06 -8.18
C VAL A 202 15.01 3.14 -8.07
N HIS A 203 15.29 3.79 -9.20
CA HIS A 203 16.12 4.98 -9.26
C HIS A 203 15.22 6.22 -9.16
N ASP A 204 15.15 6.81 -7.98
CA ASP A 204 14.43 8.07 -7.76
C ASP A 204 15.41 9.27 -7.77
N PRO A 205 14.95 10.46 -8.16
CA PRO A 205 15.75 11.68 -8.05
C PRO A 205 16.03 11.97 -6.58
N ALA A 206 17.26 12.33 -6.25
CA ALA A 206 17.65 12.81 -4.93
C ALA A 206 18.11 14.26 -5.06
N ILE A 207 17.38 15.21 -4.49
CA ILE A 207 17.67 16.64 -4.66
C ILE A 207 17.87 17.34 -3.34
N THR A 208 18.77 18.32 -3.34
CA THR A 208 18.93 19.27 -2.23
C THR A 208 18.46 20.63 -2.69
N VAL A 209 17.58 21.23 -1.90
CA VAL A 209 16.94 22.50 -2.20
C VAL A 209 17.21 23.48 -1.07
N ARG A 210 17.46 24.74 -1.42
CA ARG A 210 17.70 25.82 -0.44
C ARG A 210 16.42 26.59 -0.14
N PHE A 211 16.11 26.76 1.15
CA PHE A 211 14.97 27.50 1.67
C PHE A 211 15.46 28.78 2.32
N LYS A 212 15.04 29.94 1.80
CA LYS A 212 15.58 31.25 2.23
C LYS A 212 15.06 31.62 3.62
N SER A 213 15.97 31.94 4.54
CA SER A 213 15.61 32.42 5.88
C SER A 213 14.91 33.78 5.79
N LYS A 214 13.85 33.98 6.60
CA LYS A 214 13.19 35.29 6.73
C LYS A 214 13.89 36.20 7.74
N SER A 215 14.64 35.65 8.69
CA SER A 215 15.29 36.41 9.75
C SER A 215 16.69 36.91 9.35
N GLU A 216 17.37 36.20 8.46
CA GLU A 216 18.78 36.46 8.15
C GLU A 216 19.01 36.64 6.65
N LYS A 217 19.70 37.72 6.28
CA LYS A 217 20.06 38.00 4.89
C LYS A 217 21.03 36.93 4.38
N ASN A 218 20.91 36.60 3.10
CA ASN A 218 21.81 35.68 2.41
C ASN A 218 21.98 34.32 3.12
N THR A 219 20.95 33.86 3.84
CA THR A 219 21.01 32.63 4.64
C THR A 219 19.91 31.67 4.19
N TRP A 220 20.27 30.39 4.03
CA TRP A 220 19.34 29.36 3.57
C TRP A 220 19.47 28.06 4.37
N PHE A 221 18.35 27.42 4.64
CA PHE A 221 18.31 26.03 5.11
C PHE A 221 18.44 25.11 3.91
N LEU A 222 19.30 24.10 3.98
CA LEU A 222 19.41 23.08 2.95
C LEU A 222 18.59 21.87 3.37
N ALA A 223 17.55 21.52 2.61
CA ALA A 223 16.77 20.31 2.86
C ALA A 223 16.86 19.36 1.67
N TRP A 224 16.80 18.06 1.96
CA TRP A 224 16.91 17.00 0.98
C TRP A 224 15.59 16.26 0.79
N THR A 225 15.32 15.78 -0.42
CA THR A 225 14.14 14.97 -0.73
C THR A 225 14.39 14.01 -1.90
N THR A 226 13.72 12.86 -1.85
CA THR A 226 13.59 11.92 -2.98
C THR A 226 12.29 12.08 -3.77
N THR A 227 11.39 12.96 -3.33
CA THR A 227 10.06 13.16 -3.91
C THR A 227 9.81 14.63 -4.25
N PRO A 228 10.42 15.16 -5.32
CA PRO A 228 10.31 16.57 -5.69
C PRO A 228 8.86 17.09 -5.77
N TRP A 229 7.93 16.27 -6.26
CA TRP A 229 6.50 16.61 -6.35
C TRP A 229 5.86 17.01 -5.02
N THR A 230 6.36 16.51 -3.89
CA THR A 230 5.83 16.87 -2.56
C THR A 230 6.27 18.26 -2.10
N LEU A 231 7.33 18.85 -2.69
CA LEU A 231 7.81 20.20 -2.35
C LEU A 231 6.74 21.28 -2.59
N ILE A 232 5.82 21.04 -3.54
CA ILE A 232 4.68 21.92 -3.81
C ILE A 232 3.80 22.10 -2.57
N SER A 233 3.72 21.07 -1.71
CA SER A 233 2.94 21.05 -0.47
C SER A 233 3.79 21.16 0.78
N ASN A 234 5.03 21.66 0.65
CA ASN A 234 5.89 21.95 1.78
C ASN A 234 5.24 23.01 2.69
N LEU A 235 5.15 22.72 4.00
CA LEU A 235 4.62 23.64 5.00
C LEU A 235 5.55 23.84 6.20
N GLY A 236 6.63 23.06 6.29
CA GLY A 236 7.64 23.19 7.34
C GLY A 236 8.99 22.62 6.94
N LEU A 237 9.98 22.82 7.80
CA LEU A 237 11.23 22.08 7.79
C LEU A 237 11.37 21.36 9.13
N SER A 238 11.73 20.09 9.12
CA SER A 238 11.97 19.32 10.35
C SER A 238 13.46 19.18 10.62
N VAL A 239 13.83 19.40 11.90
CA VAL A 239 15.18 19.20 12.44
C VAL A 239 15.14 18.25 13.64
N GLY A 240 16.16 17.42 13.81
CA GLY A 240 16.27 16.55 14.99
C GLY A 240 16.68 17.37 16.22
N PRO A 241 15.98 17.27 17.36
CA PRO A 241 16.20 18.16 18.50
C PRO A 241 17.63 18.11 19.06
N GLU A 242 18.23 16.90 19.09
CA GLU A 242 19.56 16.64 19.66
C GLU A 242 20.70 16.68 18.63
N ILE A 243 20.36 16.84 17.34
CA ILE A 243 21.35 16.89 16.25
C ILE A 243 22.06 18.26 16.28
N ASP A 244 23.37 18.25 16.07
CA ASP A 244 24.17 19.46 15.89
C ASP A 244 24.03 20.00 14.46
N TYR A 245 23.60 21.25 14.36
CA TYR A 245 23.46 22.01 13.13
C TYR A 245 24.47 23.13 13.10
N VAL A 246 24.98 23.39 11.90
CA VAL A 246 25.93 24.47 11.65
C VAL A 246 25.32 25.48 10.70
N LYS A 247 25.63 26.75 10.93
CA LYS A 247 25.58 27.76 9.86
C LYS A 247 26.97 27.96 9.34
N ILE A 248 27.15 27.73 8.04
CA ILE A 248 28.42 27.92 7.36
C ILE A 248 28.34 29.08 6.37
N ALA A 249 29.43 29.80 6.20
CA ALA A 249 29.67 30.76 5.13
C ALA A 249 30.36 30.03 3.96
N ASP A 250 29.68 29.86 2.84
CA ASP A 250 30.23 29.27 1.63
C ASP A 250 31.13 30.29 0.91
N LYS A 251 32.42 30.00 0.81
CA LYS A 251 33.40 30.93 0.21
C LYS A 251 33.26 31.04 -1.31
N SER A 252 32.61 30.09 -1.97
CA SER A 252 32.46 30.09 -3.43
C SER A 252 31.47 31.14 -3.93
N ASN A 253 30.44 31.46 -3.13
CA ASN A 253 29.34 32.34 -3.53
C ASN A 253 28.92 33.36 -2.45
N GLY A 254 29.53 33.30 -1.27
CA GLY A 254 29.25 34.20 -0.14
C GLY A 254 27.92 33.96 0.58
N SER A 255 27.20 32.88 0.25
CA SER A 255 25.94 32.49 0.89
C SER A 255 26.18 31.82 2.23
N PHE A 256 25.21 31.92 3.12
CA PHE A 256 25.20 31.14 4.36
C PHE A 256 24.25 29.95 4.24
N TYR A 257 24.72 28.77 4.63
CA TYR A 257 23.91 27.54 4.61
C TYR A 257 23.77 26.94 5.99
N ILE A 258 22.56 26.47 6.30
CA ILE A 258 22.23 25.74 7.52
C ILE A 258 21.96 24.28 7.17
N LEU A 259 22.70 23.37 7.78
CA LEU A 259 22.61 21.92 7.63
C LEU A 259 23.20 21.23 8.87
N ALA A 260 22.99 19.91 9.01
CA ALA A 260 23.61 19.15 10.09
C ALA A 260 25.13 19.10 9.94
N GLU A 261 25.86 19.27 11.03
CA GLU A 261 27.34 19.26 11.06
C GLU A 261 27.89 17.96 10.46
N ALA A 262 27.30 16.83 10.86
CA ALA A 262 27.67 15.50 10.37
C ALA A 262 27.54 15.32 8.84
N ARG A 263 26.82 16.22 8.15
CA ARG A 263 26.59 16.14 6.70
C ARG A 263 27.50 17.06 5.90
N LEU A 264 28.35 17.88 6.54
CA LEU A 264 29.22 18.84 5.84
C LEU A 264 30.09 18.19 4.76
N GLY A 265 30.69 17.03 5.05
CA GLY A 265 31.58 16.32 4.12
C GLY A 265 30.93 15.88 2.81
N ASP A 266 29.60 15.76 2.76
CA ASP A 266 28.86 15.35 1.56
C ASP A 266 28.51 16.53 0.62
N TYR A 267 28.69 17.76 1.10
CA TYR A 267 28.43 19.00 0.37
C TYR A 267 29.69 19.83 0.14
N PHE A 268 30.68 19.75 1.03
CA PHE A 268 31.93 20.51 0.97
C PHE A 268 33.11 19.54 1.02
N LYS A 269 34.04 19.66 0.06
CA LYS A 269 35.14 18.70 -0.09
C LYS A 269 36.28 18.99 0.88
N SER A 270 36.46 20.26 1.24
CA SER A 270 37.49 20.73 2.16
C SER A 270 36.89 21.67 3.21
N GLU A 271 37.47 21.68 4.41
CA GLU A 271 37.18 22.69 5.43
C GLU A 271 37.55 24.11 4.97
N ASP A 272 38.47 24.21 3.99
CA ASP A 272 38.82 25.47 3.37
C ASP A 272 37.70 26.04 2.49
N ASP A 273 36.68 25.25 2.12
CA ASP A 273 35.58 25.70 1.24
C ASP A 273 34.57 26.58 2.00
N TYR A 274 34.55 26.52 3.33
CA TYR A 274 33.58 27.23 4.16
C TYR A 274 34.18 27.79 5.46
N GLY A 275 33.40 28.57 6.19
CA GLY A 275 33.69 28.97 7.57
C GLY A 275 32.46 28.73 8.45
N ILE A 276 32.64 28.19 9.66
CA ILE A 276 31.53 27.95 10.59
C ILE A 276 31.24 29.25 11.36
N GLU A 277 30.02 29.75 11.26
CA GLU A 277 29.55 30.94 11.97
C GLU A 277 29.00 30.59 13.36
N TRP A 278 28.27 29.48 13.44
CA TRP A 278 27.79 28.92 14.70
C TRP A 278 27.48 27.43 14.56
N THR A 279 27.50 26.76 15.71
CA THR A 279 26.95 25.41 15.91
C THR A 279 25.87 25.49 16.99
N LYS A 280 24.71 24.87 16.73
CA LYS A 280 23.54 24.85 17.63
C LYS A 280 22.83 23.51 17.58
N LYS A 281 22.13 23.16 18.65
CA LYS A 281 21.21 22.02 18.65
C LYS A 281 19.95 22.33 17.83
N GLY A 282 19.36 21.31 17.22
CA GLY A 282 18.13 21.46 16.45
C GLY A 282 16.98 22.05 17.25
N SER A 283 16.92 21.78 18.55
CA SER A 283 15.97 22.41 19.48
C SER A 283 16.06 23.94 19.51
N GLU A 284 17.22 24.52 19.23
CA GLU A 284 17.44 25.97 19.19
C GLU A 284 17.00 26.59 17.85
N LEU A 285 16.72 25.76 16.83
CA LEU A 285 16.24 26.21 15.53
C LEU A 285 14.72 26.21 15.41
N ASP A 286 14.00 25.65 16.40
CA ASP A 286 12.55 25.57 16.38
C ASP A 286 11.90 26.95 16.20
N GLY A 287 10.93 27.02 15.28
CA GLY A 287 10.19 28.24 15.00
C GLY A 287 10.89 29.25 14.07
N LEU A 288 12.15 29.03 13.68
CA LEU A 288 12.80 29.86 12.67
C LEU A 288 12.02 29.84 11.36
N LYS A 289 11.77 31.01 10.77
CA LYS A 289 10.89 31.16 9.60
C LYS A 289 11.68 31.21 8.30
N TYR A 290 11.09 30.68 7.23
CA TYR A 290 11.65 30.71 5.89
C TYR A 290 10.61 31.17 4.84
N GLU A 291 11.09 31.52 3.64
CA GLU A 291 10.24 31.86 2.50
C GLU A 291 9.82 30.58 1.75
N PRO A 292 8.51 30.38 1.47
CA PRO A 292 8.06 29.24 0.69
C PRO A 292 8.68 29.23 -0.71
N ILE A 293 8.96 28.04 -1.24
CA ILE A 293 9.48 27.87 -2.61
C ILE A 293 8.37 28.16 -3.64
N PHE A 294 7.16 27.68 -3.36
CA PHE A 294 6.01 27.78 -4.26
C PHE A 294 4.93 28.70 -3.67
N PRO A 295 4.19 29.44 -4.52
CA PRO A 295 3.21 30.39 -4.05
C PRO A 295 1.86 29.78 -3.65
N TYR A 296 1.57 28.53 -4.06
CA TYR A 296 0.21 27.95 -4.02
C TYR A 296 -0.44 27.93 -2.63
N PHE A 297 0.36 27.78 -1.57
CA PHE A 297 -0.11 27.72 -0.17
C PHE A 297 0.56 28.75 0.72
N ALA A 298 1.14 29.82 0.14
CA ALA A 298 1.90 30.82 0.89
C ALA A 298 1.07 31.57 1.95
N ASP A 299 -0.24 31.66 1.76
CA ASP A 299 -1.24 32.18 2.71
C ASP A 299 -1.26 31.41 4.05
N HIS A 300 -0.81 30.14 4.05
CA HIS A 300 -0.73 29.33 5.28
C HIS A 300 0.32 29.85 6.27
N SER A 301 1.16 30.80 5.87
CA SER A 301 2.03 31.54 6.79
C SER A 301 1.24 32.22 7.92
N GLU A 302 0.00 32.66 7.66
CA GLU A 302 -0.90 33.26 8.66
C GLU A 302 -1.36 32.24 9.71
N LYS A 303 -1.34 30.95 9.36
CA LYS A 303 -1.71 29.81 10.22
C LYS A 303 -0.49 29.17 10.89
N GLY A 304 0.70 29.77 10.77
CA GLY A 304 1.93 29.32 11.42
C GLY A 304 2.78 28.33 10.60
N ALA A 305 2.53 28.20 9.30
CA ALA A 305 3.38 27.43 8.37
C ALA A 305 4.70 28.16 8.04
N PHE A 306 5.56 27.49 7.27
CA PHE A 306 6.84 27.97 6.76
C PHE A 306 7.83 28.35 7.87
N ARG A 307 7.94 27.45 8.83
CA ARG A 307 8.90 27.50 9.93
C ARG A 307 9.54 26.15 10.19
N VAL A 308 10.61 26.17 10.97
CA VAL A 308 11.27 24.98 11.46
C VAL A 308 10.46 24.36 12.60
N PHE A 309 10.39 23.03 12.61
CA PHE A 309 9.79 22.19 13.64
C PHE A 309 10.83 21.18 14.11
N THR A 310 10.76 20.80 15.37
CA THR A 310 11.55 19.68 15.90
C THR A 310 10.86 18.33 15.65
N GLY A 311 11.60 17.36 15.13
CA GLY A 311 11.10 16.02 14.79
C GLY A 311 12.13 14.95 15.06
N ALA A 312 11.80 13.96 15.89
CA ALA A 312 12.72 12.87 16.26
C ALA A 312 13.01 11.88 15.12
N HIS A 313 12.24 11.94 14.03
CA HIS A 313 12.43 11.09 12.84
C HIS A 313 13.63 11.52 11.98
N VAL A 314 14.11 12.75 12.15
CA VAL A 314 15.22 13.29 11.37
C VAL A 314 16.51 12.55 11.70
N SER A 315 17.21 12.06 10.68
CA SER A 315 18.51 11.41 10.80
C SER A 315 19.62 12.20 10.10
N THR A 316 20.88 11.82 10.36
CA THR A 316 22.06 12.33 9.64
C THR A 316 22.72 11.26 8.78
N GLU A 317 22.02 10.15 8.49
CA GLU A 317 22.52 9.09 7.62
C GLU A 317 22.57 9.57 6.17
N ASP A 318 21.50 10.24 5.73
CA ASP A 318 21.34 10.76 4.38
C ASP A 318 20.94 12.25 4.34
N GLY A 319 20.98 12.83 3.14
CA GLY A 319 20.47 14.19 2.91
C GLY A 319 21.31 15.27 3.59
N THR A 320 20.67 16.23 4.25
CA THR A 320 21.31 17.39 4.91
C THR A 320 21.11 17.41 6.43
N GLY A 321 20.38 16.43 6.97
CA GLY A 321 19.85 16.49 8.34
C GLY A 321 18.71 17.51 8.53
N ILE A 322 18.19 18.11 7.45
CA ILE A 322 16.95 18.89 7.47
C ILE A 322 15.99 18.26 6.47
N VAL A 323 14.79 17.94 6.94
CA VAL A 323 13.74 17.29 6.15
C VAL A 323 12.72 18.34 5.74
N HIS A 324 12.38 18.40 4.45
CA HIS A 324 11.24 19.20 4.03
C HIS A 324 9.95 18.51 4.48
N THR A 325 9.01 19.24 5.05
CA THR A 325 7.83 18.65 5.71
C THR A 325 6.57 19.00 4.93
N ALA A 326 5.91 17.96 4.40
CA ALA A 326 4.66 18.03 3.65
C ALA A 326 3.62 17.10 4.32
N PRO A 327 2.84 17.60 5.29
CA PRO A 327 2.03 16.76 6.20
C PRO A 327 0.90 16.00 5.51
N GLY A 328 0.62 16.27 4.23
CA GLY A 328 -0.33 15.50 3.42
C GLY A 328 0.26 14.23 2.81
N PHE A 329 1.58 14.01 2.90
CA PHE A 329 2.26 12.94 2.15
C PHE A 329 3.27 12.12 2.97
N GLY A 330 3.50 12.46 4.24
CA GLY A 330 4.36 11.71 5.16
C GLY A 330 3.73 11.54 6.54
N GLU A 331 3.76 10.32 7.10
CA GLU A 331 3.22 10.06 8.45
C GLU A 331 4.01 10.83 9.53
N GLU A 332 5.34 10.83 9.43
CA GLU A 332 6.22 11.57 10.32
C GLU A 332 6.04 13.09 10.17
N ASP A 333 5.84 13.57 8.94
CA ASP A 333 5.52 14.97 8.65
C ASP A 333 4.21 15.40 9.30
N TYR A 334 3.17 14.56 9.15
CA TYR A 334 1.88 14.77 9.78
C TYR A 334 2.02 14.78 11.30
N ALA A 335 2.77 13.85 11.88
CA ALA A 335 2.97 13.75 13.32
C ALA A 335 3.67 14.98 13.90
N VAL A 336 4.72 15.49 13.25
CA VAL A 336 5.45 16.70 13.69
C VAL A 336 4.58 17.95 13.64
N MET A 337 3.70 18.07 12.63
CA MET A 337 2.83 19.23 12.49
C MET A 337 1.49 19.08 13.22
N LYS A 338 1.19 17.90 13.79
CA LYS A 338 -0.07 17.63 14.47
C LYS A 338 -0.25 18.54 15.69
N GLY A 339 -1.38 19.25 15.74
CA GLY A 339 -1.69 20.18 16.83
C GLY A 339 -1.00 21.54 16.71
N SER A 340 -0.20 21.79 15.67
CA SER A 340 0.45 23.10 15.44
C SER A 340 -0.50 24.21 14.99
N GLY A 341 -1.72 23.86 14.56
CA GLY A 341 -2.68 24.78 13.93
C GLY A 341 -2.50 24.95 12.42
N VAL A 342 -1.40 24.45 11.85
CA VAL A 342 -1.19 24.44 10.39
C VAL A 342 -2.07 23.35 9.76
N PRO A 343 -2.90 23.67 8.74
CA PRO A 343 -3.76 22.68 8.12
C PRO A 343 -2.95 21.72 7.23
N VAL A 344 -3.49 20.53 7.02
CA VAL A 344 -2.91 19.54 6.12
C VAL A 344 -3.30 19.89 4.69
N VAL A 345 -2.29 19.93 3.81
CA VAL A 345 -2.45 20.21 2.38
C VAL A 345 -2.17 18.94 1.59
N CYS A 346 -3.13 18.52 0.76
CA CYS A 346 -3.03 17.34 -0.11
C CYS A 346 -3.73 17.64 -1.45
N PRO A 347 -3.10 18.42 -2.35
CA PRO A 347 -3.70 18.83 -3.63
C PRO A 347 -3.58 17.72 -4.67
N VAL A 348 -3.90 16.49 -4.27
CA VAL A 348 -3.76 15.27 -5.08
C VAL A 348 -5.05 14.47 -4.96
N ASP A 349 -5.67 14.16 -6.09
CA ASP A 349 -6.91 13.40 -6.14
C ASP A 349 -6.69 11.90 -5.88
N ASP A 350 -7.74 11.10 -6.02
CA ASP A 350 -7.66 9.65 -5.81
C ASP A 350 -6.86 8.93 -6.90
N GLU A 351 -6.69 9.55 -8.08
CA GLU A 351 -5.90 9.01 -9.19
C GLU A 351 -4.43 9.44 -9.14
N GLY A 352 -4.01 10.13 -8.08
CA GLY A 352 -2.64 10.61 -7.91
C GLY A 352 -2.30 11.79 -8.83
N GLN A 353 -3.30 12.53 -9.31
CA GLN A 353 -3.11 13.72 -10.14
C GLN A 353 -3.24 15.00 -9.31
N PHE A 354 -2.47 16.03 -9.67
CA PHE A 354 -2.62 17.33 -9.02
C PHE A 354 -4.01 17.92 -9.25
N THR A 355 -4.60 18.51 -8.20
CA THR A 355 -5.89 19.19 -8.26
C THR A 355 -5.75 20.61 -8.82
N LYS A 356 -6.88 21.30 -9.00
CA LYS A 356 -6.95 22.72 -9.42
C LYS A 356 -6.24 23.70 -8.48
N GLU A 357 -5.87 23.28 -7.27
CA GLU A 357 -5.10 24.10 -6.32
C GLU A 357 -3.66 24.32 -6.80
N VAL A 358 -3.16 23.43 -7.67
CA VAL A 358 -1.84 23.52 -8.31
C VAL A 358 -2.04 23.63 -9.83
N PRO A 359 -2.45 24.81 -10.34
CA PRO A 359 -2.91 24.96 -11.72
C PRO A 359 -1.87 24.60 -12.78
N ASP A 360 -0.58 24.81 -12.50
CA ASP A 360 0.52 24.53 -13.44
C ASP A 360 0.68 23.03 -13.74
N TYR A 361 0.19 22.17 -12.86
CA TYR A 361 0.29 20.71 -12.97
C TYR A 361 -1.06 19.99 -12.90
N ALA A 362 -2.18 20.73 -12.87
CA ALA A 362 -3.51 20.17 -12.68
C ALA A 362 -3.84 19.07 -13.71
N GLY A 363 -4.34 17.93 -13.23
CA GLY A 363 -4.68 16.76 -14.05
C GLY A 363 -3.47 15.94 -14.54
N ARG A 364 -2.26 16.23 -14.04
CA ARG A 364 -1.06 15.44 -14.34
C ARG A 364 -0.70 14.57 -13.13
N PHE A 365 -0.27 13.35 -13.40
CA PHE A 365 0.23 12.44 -12.38
C PHE A 365 1.45 13.05 -11.68
N VAL A 366 1.50 12.96 -10.34
CA VAL A 366 2.50 13.69 -9.53
C VAL A 366 3.95 13.34 -9.89
N LYS A 367 4.28 12.06 -10.08
CA LYS A 367 5.66 11.64 -10.43
C LYS A 367 6.09 12.11 -11.82
N ASP A 368 5.15 12.23 -12.76
CA ASP A 368 5.45 12.76 -14.10
C ASP A 368 5.80 14.25 -14.08
N CYS A 369 5.50 14.95 -12.97
CA CYS A 369 5.83 16.35 -12.77
C CYS A 369 7.21 16.58 -12.16
N ASP A 370 7.89 15.54 -11.63
CA ASP A 370 9.19 15.68 -10.95
C ASP A 370 10.25 16.35 -11.84
N LYS A 371 10.30 16.00 -13.13
CA LYS A 371 11.26 16.58 -14.08
C LYS A 371 11.05 18.08 -14.27
N ASP A 372 9.80 18.52 -14.35
CA ASP A 372 9.44 19.92 -14.56
C ASP A 372 9.70 20.73 -13.29
N ILE A 373 9.37 20.16 -12.12
CA ILE A 373 9.63 20.77 -10.82
C ILE A 373 11.14 20.94 -10.59
N ILE A 374 11.95 19.91 -10.85
CA ILE A 374 13.41 20.01 -10.75
C ILE A 374 13.96 21.09 -11.70
N LYS A 375 13.42 21.18 -12.92
CA LYS A 375 13.82 22.21 -13.88
C LYS A 375 13.51 23.60 -13.34
N LEU A 376 12.30 23.82 -12.85
CA LEU A 376 11.88 25.09 -12.24
C LEU A 376 12.77 25.48 -11.04
N LEU A 377 13.09 24.52 -10.18
CA LEU A 377 13.99 24.73 -9.04
C LEU A 377 15.39 25.16 -9.49
N LYS A 378 15.89 24.57 -10.58
CA LYS A 378 17.18 24.94 -11.18
C LYS A 378 17.16 26.33 -11.79
N ASP A 379 16.14 26.63 -12.58
CA ASP A 379 16.00 27.92 -13.30
C ASP A 379 15.85 29.08 -12.30
N ASN A 380 15.21 28.84 -11.15
CA ASN A 380 15.09 29.80 -10.05
C ASN A 380 16.32 29.82 -9.12
N GLY A 381 17.35 29.02 -9.40
CA GLY A 381 18.55 28.93 -8.57
C GLY A 381 18.29 28.39 -7.16
N THR A 382 17.23 27.64 -6.93
CA THR A 382 16.90 27.03 -5.62
C THR A 382 17.46 25.61 -5.46
N LEU A 383 17.79 24.94 -6.57
CA LEU A 383 18.41 23.63 -6.57
C LEU A 383 19.91 23.72 -6.26
N ILE A 384 20.37 23.06 -5.19
CA ILE A 384 21.79 23.00 -4.77
C ILE A 384 22.49 21.78 -5.35
N LYS A 385 21.87 20.61 -5.21
CA LYS A 385 22.43 19.32 -5.63
C LYS A 385 21.33 18.50 -6.28
N ARG A 386 21.70 17.78 -7.34
CA ARG A 386 20.84 16.80 -7.99
C ARG A 386 21.64 15.53 -8.19
N ASP A 387 21.09 14.44 -7.68
CA ASP A 387 21.65 13.10 -7.73
C ASP A 387 20.54 12.08 -8.04
N GLN A 388 20.90 10.80 -8.06
CA GLN A 388 19.96 9.69 -8.08
C GLN A 388 20.29 8.71 -6.97
N ILE A 389 19.25 8.16 -6.34
CA ILE A 389 19.41 7.13 -5.31
C ILE A 389 18.74 5.85 -5.79
N LEU A 390 19.38 4.71 -5.53
CA LEU A 390 18.77 3.39 -5.66
C LEU A 390 18.23 3.00 -4.29
N HIS A 391 16.92 2.82 -4.19
CA HIS A 391 16.28 2.41 -2.95
C HIS A 391 15.06 1.54 -3.21
N SER A 392 14.61 0.85 -2.18
CA SER A 392 13.41 0.01 -2.26
C SER A 392 12.16 0.87 -2.08
N TYR A 393 11.29 0.89 -3.10
CA TYR A 393 10.08 1.71 -3.12
C TYR A 393 8.81 0.85 -3.24
N PRO A 394 7.73 1.19 -2.51
CA PRO A 394 6.51 0.40 -2.53
C PRO A 394 5.72 0.58 -3.84
N HIS A 395 5.33 -0.54 -4.42
CA HIS A 395 4.46 -0.66 -5.58
C HIS A 395 3.22 -1.46 -5.21
N CYS A 396 2.13 -1.22 -5.93
CA CYS A 396 0.91 -1.99 -5.78
C CYS A 396 1.18 -3.45 -6.14
N TRP A 397 0.93 -4.37 -5.21
CA TRP A 397 1.13 -5.82 -5.42
C TRP A 397 0.25 -6.41 -6.54
N ARG A 398 -0.79 -5.69 -6.98
CA ARG A 398 -1.76 -6.14 -8.00
C ARG A 398 -1.44 -5.61 -9.41
N CYS A 399 -1.11 -4.32 -9.51
CA CYS A 399 -0.97 -3.63 -10.80
C CYS A 399 0.43 -3.03 -11.04
N ASP A 400 1.38 -3.29 -10.14
CA ASP A 400 2.78 -2.88 -10.23
C ASP A 400 3.03 -1.37 -10.31
N SER A 401 2.00 -0.54 -10.16
CA SER A 401 2.12 0.91 -10.18
C SER A 401 2.81 1.41 -8.90
N PRO A 402 3.66 2.44 -8.98
CA PRO A 402 4.27 3.03 -7.79
C PRO A 402 3.18 3.61 -6.89
N LEU A 403 3.25 3.30 -5.59
CA LEU A 403 2.32 3.86 -4.62
C LEU A 403 2.73 5.29 -4.27
N ILE A 404 1.75 6.09 -3.86
CA ILE A 404 2.00 7.39 -3.24
C ILE A 404 1.43 7.37 -1.82
N TYR A 405 2.16 7.91 -0.86
CA TYR A 405 1.59 8.16 0.45
C TYR A 405 0.80 9.45 0.37
N LYS A 406 -0.49 9.42 0.74
CA LYS A 406 -1.31 10.63 0.81
C LYS A 406 -2.27 10.58 1.99
N ALA A 407 -2.72 11.76 2.40
CA ALA A 407 -3.79 11.90 3.38
C ALA A 407 -5.12 11.37 2.83
N VAL A 408 -5.80 10.57 3.65
CA VAL A 408 -7.12 9.98 3.39
C VAL A 408 -8.10 10.19 4.54
#